data_AF-A0A0R3JRI9-F1
#
_entry.id   AF-A0A0R3JRI9-F1
#
_cell.length_a   1.000
_cell.length_b   1.000
_cell.length_c   1.000
_cell.angle_alpha   90.00
_cell.angle_beta   90.00
_cell.angle_gamma   90.00
#
_symmetry.space_group_name_H-M   'P 1'
#
loop_
_entity.id
_entity.type
_entity.pdbx_description
1 polymer ?
#
loop_
_entity_poly.entity_id
_entity_poly.type
_entity_poly.pdbx_seq_one_letter_code
_entity_poly.pdbx_strand_id
1 'polypeptide(L)'
;MRDRIITVAGKNISVTEKKIGELEKLIAELFPGSKGKISKITLENVDVDFDLIYDKLPIIFPELNKDDIKNAYMSELEALIQAFIDVNFFGIKKLMGTMMRLAPISSMQK
;
A
#
# COMPACT_ATOMS: atom_id res chain seq x y z
N MET A 1 16.89 3.67 -6.81
CA MET A 1 15.91 2.61 -6.53
C MET A 1 15.68 2.64 -5.04
N ARG A 2 14.44 2.78 -4.59
CA ARG A 2 14.10 2.79 -3.17
C ARG A 2 13.81 1.37 -2.71
N ASP A 3 14.39 0.98 -1.59
CA ASP A 3 14.20 -0.33 -0.98
C ASP A 3 14.16 -0.22 0.55
N ARG A 4 13.45 -1.14 1.18
CA ARG A 4 13.41 -1.32 2.64
C ARG A 4 13.28 -2.80 2.96
N ILE A 5 13.90 -3.20 4.06
CA ILE A 5 13.74 -4.54 4.63
C ILE A 5 12.87 -4.41 5.88
N ILE A 6 11.78 -5.18 5.95
CA ILE A 6 10.87 -5.22 7.10
C ILE A 6 10.79 -6.64 7.62
N THR A 7 10.93 -6.82 8.93
CA THR A 7 10.74 -8.13 9.55
C THR A 7 9.26 -8.36 9.87
N VAL A 8 8.70 -9.46 9.39
CA VAL A 8 7.31 -9.88 9.62
C VAL A 8 7.31 -11.36 9.99
N ALA A 9 6.73 -11.73 11.13
CA ALA A 9 6.72 -13.11 11.62
C ALA A 9 8.13 -13.76 11.64
N GLY A 10 9.15 -12.97 11.99
CA GLY A 10 10.55 -13.43 12.01
C GLY A 10 11.23 -13.58 10.64
N LYS A 11 10.55 -13.22 9.54
CA LYS A 11 11.11 -13.25 8.17
C LYS A 11 11.46 -11.83 7.71
N ASN A 12 12.59 -11.68 7.04
CA ASN A 12 12.98 -10.40 6.44
C ASN A 12 12.39 -10.28 5.04
N ILE A 13 11.46 -9.34 4.88
CA ILE A 13 10.73 -9.08 3.64
C ILE A 13 11.35 -7.89 2.93
N SER A 14 11.77 -8.09 1.67
CA SER A 14 12.34 -7.03 0.84
C SER A 14 11.27 -6.25 0.09
N VAL A 15 11.06 -4.99 0.48
CA VAL A 15 10.15 -4.06 -0.17
C VAL A 15 10.93 -3.21 -1.15
N THR A 16 10.79 -3.48 -2.45
CA THR A 16 11.48 -2.77 -3.52
C THR A 16 10.54 -1.92 -4.37
N GLU A 17 11.09 -0.86 -4.94
CA GLU A 17 10.38 0.05 -5.86
C GLU A 17 9.97 -0.69 -7.14
N LYS A 18 8.66 -0.73 -7.40
CA LYS A 18 8.06 -1.31 -8.59
C LYS A 18 7.83 -0.25 -9.67
N LYS A 19 7.88 -0.65 -10.93
CA LYS A 19 7.52 0.23 -12.06
C LYS A 19 6.02 0.50 -12.06
N ILE A 20 5.59 1.62 -12.63
CA ILE A 20 4.16 1.99 -12.68
C ILE A 20 3.29 0.89 -13.32
N GLY A 21 3.74 0.26 -14.41
CA GLY A 21 3.00 -0.84 -15.05
C GLY A 21 2.98 -2.15 -14.26
N GLU A 22 3.93 -2.35 -13.34
CA GLU A 22 3.91 -3.49 -12.40
C GLU A 22 2.90 -3.21 -11.28
N LEU A 23 2.83 -1.96 -10.79
CA LEU A 23 1.83 -1.53 -9.82
C LEU A 23 0.42 -1.61 -10.39
N GLU A 24 0.19 -1.23 -11.65
CA GLU A 24 -1.11 -1.34 -12.31
C GLU A 24 -1.60 -2.79 -12.37
N LYS A 25 -0.72 -3.73 -12.76
CA LYS A 25 -1.02 -5.16 -12.77
C LYS A 25 -1.33 -5.68 -11.38
N LEU A 26 -0.49 -5.33 -10.41
CA LEU A 26 -0.66 -5.72 -9.01
C LEU A 26 -2.00 -5.21 -8.45
N ILE A 27 -2.37 -3.96 -8.70
CA ILE A 27 -3.67 -3.42 -8.28
C ILE A 27 -4.84 -4.12 -8.98
N ALA A 28 -4.70 -4.46 -10.26
CA ALA A 28 -5.73 -5.20 -10.99
C ALA A 28 -5.92 -6.64 -10.47
N GLU A 29 -4.84 -7.30 -10.04
CA GLU A 29 -4.88 -8.63 -9.41
C GLU A 29 -5.46 -8.57 -7.99
N LEU A 30 -5.10 -7.56 -7.20
CA LEU A 30 -5.60 -7.41 -5.83
C LEU A 30 -7.07 -7.00 -5.81
N PHE A 31 -7.47 -6.09 -6.69
CA PHE A 31 -8.82 -5.53 -6.77
C PHE A 31 -9.36 -5.65 -8.20
N PRO A 32 -9.79 -6.85 -8.65
CA PRO A 32 -10.28 -7.06 -10.02
C PRO A 32 -11.47 -6.16 -10.37
N GLY A 33 -12.31 -5.80 -9.39
CA GLY A 33 -13.41 -4.84 -9.56
C GLY A 33 -12.98 -3.39 -9.78
N SER A 34 -11.75 -3.02 -9.43
CA SER A 34 -11.21 -1.66 -9.58
C SER A 34 -10.74 -1.35 -11.02
N LYS A 35 -10.54 -2.38 -11.85
CA LYS A 35 -9.90 -2.27 -13.19
C LYS A 35 -8.57 -1.50 -13.17
N GLY A 36 -7.80 -1.60 -12.08
CA GLY A 36 -6.52 -0.90 -11.93
C GLY A 36 -6.64 0.60 -11.58
N LYS A 37 -7.86 1.12 -11.33
CA LYS A 37 -8.04 2.54 -10.98
C LYS A 37 -7.81 2.77 -9.48
N ILE A 38 -6.68 3.38 -9.14
CA ILE A 38 -6.33 3.79 -7.76
C ILE A 38 -7.42 4.67 -7.14
N SER A 39 -8.06 5.54 -7.93
CA SER A 39 -9.14 6.44 -7.48
C SER A 39 -10.44 5.75 -7.06
N LYS A 40 -10.60 4.45 -7.38
CA LYS A 40 -11.74 3.64 -6.93
C LYS A 40 -11.47 2.88 -5.62
N ILE A 41 -10.25 2.96 -5.10
CA ILE A 41 -9.86 2.33 -3.84
C ILE A 41 -10.03 3.38 -2.76
N THR A 42 -11.22 3.45 -2.16
CA THR A 42 -11.48 4.35 -1.03
C THR A 42 -10.86 3.73 0.22
N LEU A 43 -9.80 4.35 0.75
CA LEU A 43 -9.14 3.93 2.00
C LEU A 43 -10.09 3.92 3.21
N GLU A 44 -11.19 4.68 3.13
CA GLU A 44 -12.20 4.86 4.18
C GLU A 44 -13.15 3.67 4.33
N ASN A 45 -13.23 2.78 3.33
CA ASN A 45 -14.06 1.57 3.37
C ASN A 45 -13.24 0.28 3.49
N VAL A 46 -11.95 0.39 3.82
CA VAL A 46 -11.17 -0.75 4.27
C VAL A 46 -11.55 -0.96 5.74
N ASP A 47 -12.79 -1.41 5.98
CA ASP A 47 -12.98 -2.37 7.07
C ASP A 47 -11.91 -3.42 6.80
N VAL A 48 -10.97 -3.51 7.74
CA VAL A 48 -9.75 -4.31 7.59
C VAL A 48 -10.22 -5.77 7.56
N ASP A 49 -10.65 -6.19 6.38
CA ASP A 49 -11.09 -7.55 6.16
C ASP A 49 -9.83 -8.38 6.23
N PHE A 50 -9.64 -9.01 7.38
CA PHE A 50 -8.47 -9.84 7.64
C PHE A 50 -8.37 -10.94 6.59
N ASP A 51 -9.49 -11.41 6.01
CA ASP A 51 -9.47 -12.36 4.90
C ASP A 51 -8.83 -11.74 3.65
N LEU A 52 -9.11 -10.46 3.36
CA LEU A 52 -8.38 -9.73 2.31
C LEU A 52 -6.90 -9.62 2.66
N ILE A 53 -6.52 -9.31 3.90
CA ILE A 53 -5.10 -9.23 4.27
C ILE A 53 -4.40 -10.58 4.07
N TYR A 54 -5.01 -11.68 4.57
CA TYR A 54 -4.45 -13.03 4.48
C TYR A 54 -4.32 -13.52 3.04
N ASP A 55 -5.24 -13.14 2.16
CA ASP A 55 -5.22 -13.57 0.75
C ASP A 55 -4.35 -12.67 -0.13
N LYS A 56 -4.30 -11.37 0.18
CA LYS A 56 -3.71 -10.35 -0.70
C LYS A 56 -2.25 -10.05 -0.38
N LEU A 57 -1.84 -10.07 0.90
CA LEU A 57 -0.43 -9.84 1.24
C LEU A 57 0.53 -10.87 0.61
N PRO A 58 0.22 -12.18 0.54
CA PRO A 58 1.07 -13.16 -0.15
C PRO A 58 1.24 -12.89 -1.65
N ILE A 59 0.26 -12.23 -2.29
CA ILE A 59 0.34 -11.86 -3.72
C ILE A 59 1.34 -10.71 -3.90
N ILE A 60 1.37 -9.75 -2.96
CA ILE A 60 2.28 -8.60 -3.00
C ILE A 60 3.70 -9.02 -2.56
N PHE A 61 3.77 -9.86 -1.53
CA PHE A 61 4.97 -10.35 -0.87
C PHE A 61 4.96 -11.89 -0.86
N PRO A 62 5.43 -12.54 -1.94
CA PRO A 62 5.42 -14.01 -2.07
C PRO A 62 6.23 -14.75 -0.99
N GLU A 63 7.08 -14.03 -0.26
CA GLU A 63 7.88 -14.52 0.86
C GLU A 63 7.03 -14.79 2.12
N LEU A 64 5.82 -14.23 2.18
CA LEU A 64 4.84 -14.45 3.24
C LEU A 64 3.76 -15.42 2.79
N ASN A 65 3.43 -16.38 3.65
CA ASN A 65 2.26 -17.22 3.52
C ASN A 65 1.17 -16.82 4.53
N LYS A 66 0.00 -17.46 4.45
CA LYS A 66 -1.13 -17.17 5.34
C LYS A 66 -0.80 -17.38 6.82
N ASP A 67 0.00 -18.40 7.15
CA ASP A 67 0.36 -18.69 8.53
C ASP A 67 1.34 -17.66 9.09
N ASP A 68 2.26 -17.15 8.27
CA ASP A 68 3.14 -16.05 8.67
C ASP A 68 2.31 -14.81 9.04
N ILE A 69 1.31 -14.48 8.23
CA ILE A 69 0.47 -13.29 8.47
C ILE A 69 -0.41 -13.48 9.71
N LYS A 70 -0.92 -14.69 9.96
CA LYS A 70 -1.70 -15.00 11.18
C LYS A 70 -0.86 -14.91 12.46
N ASN A 71 0.43 -15.24 12.37
CA ASN A 71 1.36 -15.20 13.49
C ASN A 71 2.13 -13.87 13.60
N ALA A 72 1.93 -12.95 12.64
CA ALA A 72 2.55 -11.63 12.67
C ALA A 72 1.85 -10.71 13.67
N TYR A 73 2.63 -9.85 14.32
CA TYR A 73 2.04 -8.76 15.10
C TYR A 73 1.40 -7.73 14.17
N MET A 74 0.30 -7.11 14.59
CA MET A 74 -0.33 -6.03 13.82
C MET A 74 0.67 -4.92 13.45
N SER A 75 1.56 -4.56 14.37
CA SER A 75 2.62 -3.57 14.12
C SER A 75 3.61 -3.98 13.03
N GLU A 76 3.85 -5.28 12.83
CA GLU A 76 4.71 -5.78 11.74
C GLU A 76 4.00 -5.64 10.39
N LEU A 77 2.70 -5.94 10.34
CA LEU A 77 1.87 -5.76 9.15
C LEU A 77 1.73 -4.28 8.77
N GLU A 78 1.48 -3.42 9.76
CA GLU A 78 1.46 -1.97 9.57
C GLU A 78 2.81 -1.45 9.04
N ALA A 79 3.93 -1.92 9.61
CA ALA A 79 5.26 -1.54 9.15
C ALA A 79 5.53 -1.97 7.69
N LEU A 80 5.07 -3.17 7.31
CA LEU A 80 5.18 -3.69 5.95
C LEU A 80 4.37 -2.85 4.96
N ILE A 81 3.10 -2.54 5.30
CA ILE A 81 2.22 -1.70 4.48
C ILE A 81 2.78 -0.28 4.35
N GLN A 82 3.25 0.30 5.45
CA GLN A 82 3.86 1.64 5.45
C GLN A 82 5.13 1.67 4.58
N ALA A 83 5.98 0.65 4.67
CA ALA A 83 7.15 0.52 3.81
C ALA A 83 6.78 0.40 2.33
N PHE A 84 5.74 -0.38 2.00
CA PHE A 84 5.23 -0.50 0.64
C PHE A 84 4.77 0.84 0.07
N ILE A 85 4.01 1.61 0.85
CA ILE A 85 3.50 2.93 0.47
C ILE A 85 4.66 3.91 0.29
N ASP A 86 5.63 3.94 1.20
CA ASP A 86 6.77 4.86 1.12
C ASP A 86 7.67 4.55 -0.09
N VAL A 87 7.91 3.29 -0.37
CA VAL A 87 8.77 2.88 -1.48
C VAL A 87 8.10 3.16 -2.83
N ASN A 88 6.81 2.83 -2.98
CA ASN A 88 6.12 2.87 -4.28
C ASN A 88 5.33 4.18 -4.52
N PHE A 89 4.81 4.83 -3.48
CA PHE A 89 3.88 5.96 -3.60
C PHE A 89 4.36 7.27 -2.99
N PHE A 90 5.57 7.35 -2.44
CA PHE A 90 6.06 8.59 -1.81
C PHE A 90 6.07 9.82 -2.72
N GLY A 91 6.34 9.66 -4.03
CA GLY A 91 6.23 10.74 -5.01
C GLY A 91 4.80 11.26 -5.15
N ILE A 92 3.81 10.36 -5.23
CA ILE A 92 2.39 10.69 -5.30
C ILE A 92 1.93 11.32 -3.97
N LYS A 93 2.36 10.80 -2.82
CA LYS A 93 2.06 11.37 -1.48
C LYS A 93 2.57 12.81 -1.36
N LYS A 94 3.77 13.09 -1.87
CA LYS A 94 4.35 14.44 -1.90
C LYS A 94 3.62 15.37 -2.87
N LEU A 95 3.25 14.88 -4.04
CA LEU A 95 2.49 15.64 -5.04
C LEU A 95 1.08 15.96 -4.53
N MET A 96 0.34 14.99 -4.00
CA MET A 96 -0.97 15.21 -3.38
C MET A 96 -0.90 16.18 -2.19
N GLY A 97 0.09 16.02 -1.30
CA GLY A 97 0.29 16.95 -0.18
C GLY A 97 0.59 18.38 -0.63
N THR A 98 1.36 18.54 -1.71
CA THR A 98 1.61 19.86 -2.32
C THR A 98 0.35 20.41 -2.98
N MET A 99 -0.39 19.60 -3.74
CA MET A 99 -1.63 20.00 -4.40
C MET A 99 -2.74 20.35 -3.41
N MET A 100 -2.87 19.65 -2.27
CA MET A 100 -3.81 20.00 -1.19
C MET A 100 -3.42 21.31 -0.49
N ARG A 101 -2.13 21.61 -0.35
CA ARG A 101 -1.66 22.92 0.16
C ARG A 101 -1.87 24.06 -0.85
N LEU A 102 -2.01 23.72 -2.14
CA LEU A 102 -2.35 24.64 -3.22
C LEU A 102 -3.86 24.68 -3.51
N ALA A 103 -4.65 23.76 -2.95
CA ALA A 103 -6.11 23.83 -2.96
C ALA A 103 -6.51 25.08 -2.18
N PRO A 104 -7.34 25.94 -2.77
CA PRO A 104 -6.98 27.34 -2.78
C PRO A 104 -7.31 28.02 -1.45
N ILE A 105 -6.35 28.87 -1.04
CA ILE A 105 -6.54 30.04 -0.17
C ILE A 105 -7.63 31.00 -0.74
N SER A 106 -8.27 30.68 -1.87
CA SER A 106 -9.34 31.47 -2.48
C SER A 106 -10.73 31.30 -1.84
N SER A 107 -10.92 30.42 -0.86
CA SER A 107 -12.20 30.33 -0.12
C SER A 107 -12.22 31.15 1.19
N MET A 108 -11.11 31.81 1.56
CA MET A 108 -11.03 32.74 2.69
C MET A 108 -10.85 34.19 2.23
N GLN A 109 -11.59 34.61 1.20
CA GLN A 109 -11.87 36.02 0.94
C GLN A 109 -13.32 36.13 0.47
N LYS A 110 -14.26 36.12 1.42
CA LYS A 110 -15.60 36.66 1.27
C LYS A 110 -15.96 37.44 2.50
#